data_AF-A0A524AVD0-F1
#
_entry.id   AF-A0A524AVD0-F1
#
_cell.length_a   1.000
_cell.length_b   1.000
_cell.length_c   1.000
_cell.angle_alpha   90.00
_cell.angle_beta   90.00
_cell.angle_gamma   90.00
#
_symmetry.space_group_name_H-M   'P 1'
#
loop_
_entity.id
_entity.type
_entity.pdbx_description
1 polymer ?
#
loop_
_entity_poly.entity_id
_entity_poly.type
_entity_poly.pdbx_seq_one_letter_code
_entity_poly.pdbx_strand_id
1 'polypeptide(L)'
;MPELGLIDYTLIRSKRKTLSLQINTHAELVIRCPQKLSIKKVESFIVDKSRWIEKKQHAIQSQQIQVPSYEKDEKFLYLGNQYPLTRNAEQTSKLDFDGKVFSLKGDGCSAFHTWYKAAFKKVALPRLNYYADLYQLSYQQVRLKTQKTLWGSC
;
A
#
# COMPACT_ATOMS: atom_id res chain seq x y z
N MET A 1 -26.67 -7.03 32.00
CA MET A 1 -26.53 -7.53 30.61
C MET A 1 -25.97 -6.38 29.80
N PRO A 2 -24.75 -6.46 29.23
CA PRO A 2 -24.21 -5.37 28.43
C PRO A 2 -24.80 -5.44 27.01
N GLU A 3 -25.24 -4.27 26.53
CA GLU A 3 -25.81 -4.07 25.19
C GLU A 3 -24.80 -4.46 24.10
N LEU A 4 -25.19 -5.41 23.26
CA LEU A 4 -24.48 -5.83 22.06
C LEU A 4 -24.77 -4.81 20.96
N GLY A 5 -23.95 -3.77 20.87
CA GLY A 5 -23.99 -2.80 19.79
C GLY A 5 -22.61 -2.21 19.52
N LEU A 6 -22.38 -1.86 18.25
CA LEU A 6 -21.38 -0.87 17.76
C LEU A 6 -20.06 -1.38 17.15
N ILE A 7 -20.02 -2.55 16.50
CA ILE A 7 -19.01 -2.76 15.46
C ILE A 7 -19.73 -3.15 14.17
N ASP A 8 -19.73 -2.24 13.19
CA ASP A 8 -20.25 -2.55 11.86
C ASP A 8 -19.36 -3.60 11.19
N TYR A 9 -19.99 -4.66 10.67
CA TYR A 9 -19.29 -5.72 9.98
C TYR A 9 -20.04 -6.23 8.76
N THR A 10 -19.28 -6.61 7.73
CA THR A 10 -19.81 -7.34 6.59
C THR A 10 -19.68 -8.84 6.83
N LEU A 11 -20.81 -9.56 6.87
CA LEU A 11 -20.83 -11.01 7.03
C LEU A 11 -20.92 -11.74 5.69
N ILE A 12 -19.91 -12.56 5.38
CA ILE A 12 -19.87 -13.40 4.19
C ILE A 12 -19.90 -14.87 4.61
N ARG A 13 -20.99 -15.57 4.26
CA ARG A 13 -21.13 -17.01 4.49
C ARG A 13 -20.60 -17.79 3.29
N SER A 14 -19.79 -18.82 3.53
CA SER A 14 -19.19 -19.64 2.47
C SER A 14 -19.01 -21.10 2.90
N LYS A 15 -18.73 -22.00 1.94
CA LYS A 15 -18.40 -23.40 2.21
C LYS A 15 -16.99 -23.50 2.81
N ARG A 16 -16.87 -23.22 4.11
CA ARG A 16 -15.63 -23.28 4.87
C ARG A 16 -15.85 -23.89 6.25
N LYS A 17 -14.78 -24.37 6.88
CA LYS A 17 -14.83 -25.01 8.21
C LYS A 17 -14.61 -24.03 9.37
N THR A 18 -13.93 -22.91 9.13
CA THR A 18 -13.47 -21.98 10.17
C THR A 18 -14.16 -20.61 10.08
N LEU A 19 -14.17 -19.87 11.19
CA LEU A 19 -14.50 -18.44 11.24
C LEU A 19 -13.22 -17.63 11.05
N SER A 20 -13.26 -16.52 10.30
CA SER A 20 -12.12 -15.59 10.22
C SER A 20 -12.56 -14.14 10.20
N LEU A 21 -11.74 -13.30 10.82
CA LEU A 21 -11.84 -11.84 10.82
C LEU A 21 -10.82 -11.29 9.83
N GLN A 22 -11.21 -10.29 9.05
CA GLN A 22 -10.33 -9.54 8.17
C GLN A 22 -10.69 -8.06 8.29
N ILE A 23 -9.69 -7.18 8.42
CA ILE A 23 -9.88 -5.75 8.20
C ILE A 23 -9.42 -5.44 6.78
N ASN A 24 -10.28 -4.82 5.97
CA ASN A 24 -9.92 -4.48 4.58
C ASN A 24 -9.12 -3.17 4.52
N THR A 25 -8.73 -2.75 3.31
CA THR A 25 -7.96 -1.51 3.07
C THR A 25 -8.71 -0.23 3.45
N HIS A 26 -10.03 -0.30 3.64
CA HIS A 26 -10.89 0.80 4.10
C HIS A 26 -11.11 0.78 5.62
N ALA A 27 -10.37 -0.05 6.36
CA ALA A 27 -10.53 -0.26 7.79
C ALA A 27 -11.89 -0.88 8.20
N GLU A 28 -12.59 -1.53 7.29
CA GLU A 28 -13.88 -2.17 7.56
C GLU A 28 -13.68 -3.63 7.99
N LEU A 29 -14.48 -4.09 8.95
CA LEU A 29 -14.47 -5.47 9.42
C LEU A 29 -15.26 -6.38 8.48
N VAL A 30 -14.57 -7.35 7.90
CA VAL A 30 -15.16 -8.41 7.07
C VAL A 30 -15.04 -9.74 7.81
N ILE A 31 -16.18 -10.35 8.09
CA ILE A 31 -16.26 -11.65 8.75
C ILE A 31 -16.63 -12.69 7.71
N ARG A 32 -15.78 -13.70 7.57
CA ARG A 32 -16.11 -14.88 6.77
C ARG A 32 -16.45 -16.02 7.70
N CYS A 33 -17.56 -16.71 7.49
CA CYS A 33 -17.95 -17.84 8.37
C CYS A 33 -18.56 -19.03 7.62
N PRO A 34 -18.62 -20.22 8.25
CA PRO A 34 -19.34 -21.38 7.72
C PRO A 34 -20.84 -21.10 7.60
N GLN A 35 -21.48 -21.66 6.58
CA GLN A 35 -22.91 -21.45 6.29
C GLN A 35 -23.82 -21.66 7.52
N LYS A 36 -23.56 -22.68 8.33
CA LYS A 36 -24.40 -23.07 9.48
C LYS A 36 -23.99 -22.48 10.82
N LEU A 37 -22.97 -21.60 10.86
CA LEU A 37 -22.53 -21.01 12.13
C LEU A 37 -23.53 -19.94 12.61
N SER A 38 -23.96 -20.03 13.87
CA SER A 38 -24.92 -19.07 14.44
C SER A 38 -24.32 -17.67 14.57
N ILE A 39 -25.17 -16.65 14.44
CA ILE A 39 -24.77 -15.25 14.59
C ILE A 39 -24.21 -14.99 16.00
N LYS A 40 -24.84 -15.54 17.06
CA LYS A 40 -24.32 -15.46 18.44
C LYS A 40 -22.86 -15.94 18.58
N LYS A 41 -22.48 -17.02 17.86
CA LYS A 41 -21.09 -17.50 17.85
C LYS A 41 -20.14 -16.58 17.08
N VAL A 42 -20.65 -15.89 16.06
CA VAL A 42 -19.89 -14.87 15.34
C VAL A 42 -19.66 -13.67 16.24
N GLU A 43 -20.70 -13.16 16.89
CA GLU A 43 -20.65 -11.99 17.76
C GLU A 43 -19.76 -12.20 18.99
N SER A 44 -19.87 -13.36 19.66
CA SER A 44 -18.94 -13.70 20.76
C SER A 44 -17.48 -13.68 20.30
N PHE A 45 -17.19 -14.21 19.11
CA PHE A 45 -15.83 -14.17 18.55
C PHE A 45 -15.36 -12.75 18.21
N ILE A 46 -16.26 -11.86 17.80
CA ILE A 46 -15.95 -10.43 17.60
C ILE A 46 -15.57 -9.80 18.94
N VAL A 47 -16.39 -10.00 19.97
CA VAL A 47 -16.15 -9.46 21.32
C VAL A 47 -14.80 -9.92 21.86
N ASP A 48 -14.50 -11.21 21.73
CA ASP A 48 -13.22 -11.81 22.14
C ASP A 48 -12.00 -11.20 21.41
N LYS A 49 -12.21 -10.65 20.21
CA LYS A 49 -11.17 -10.06 19.36
C LYS A 49 -11.27 -8.54 19.20
N SER A 50 -12.14 -7.89 19.96
CA SER A 50 -12.38 -6.42 19.94
C SER A 50 -11.09 -5.61 19.93
N ARG A 51 -10.20 -5.82 20.91
CA ARG A 51 -8.90 -5.12 20.97
C ARG A 51 -8.03 -5.31 19.73
N TRP A 52 -8.06 -6.50 19.12
CA TRP A 52 -7.30 -6.77 17.90
C TRP A 52 -7.91 -6.04 16.69
N ILE A 53 -9.25 -6.01 16.62
CA ILE A 53 -10.01 -5.30 15.58
C ILE A 53 -9.68 -3.81 15.65
N GLU A 54 -9.88 -3.18 16.80
CA GLU A 54 -9.61 -1.74 17.02
C GLU A 54 -8.17 -1.37 16.65
N LYS A 55 -7.19 -2.13 17.16
CA LYS A 55 -5.77 -1.89 16.84
C LYS A 55 -5.50 -1.95 15.33
N LYS A 56 -6.12 -2.90 14.62
CA LYS A 56 -5.93 -3.06 13.17
C LYS A 56 -6.66 -1.99 12.37
N GLN A 57 -7.86 -1.58 12.79
CA GLN A 57 -8.58 -0.48 12.16
C GLN A 57 -7.81 0.83 12.31
N HIS A 58 -7.33 1.16 13.51
CA HIS A 58 -6.51 2.33 13.74
C HIS A 58 -5.21 2.30 12.92
N ALA A 59 -4.53 1.16 12.85
CA ALA A 59 -3.33 1.03 12.03
C ALA A 59 -3.62 1.36 10.55
N ILE A 60 -4.71 0.83 9.99
CA ILE A 60 -5.06 1.07 8.58
C ILE A 60 -5.53 2.51 8.36
N GLN A 61 -6.31 3.09 9.27
CA GLN A 61 -6.74 4.51 9.20
C GLN A 61 -5.53 5.45 9.30
N SER A 62 -4.58 5.18 10.20
CA SER A 62 -3.36 5.98 10.32
C SER A 62 -2.41 5.83 9.13
N GLN A 63 -2.51 4.71 8.41
CA GLN A 63 -1.74 4.40 7.20
C GLN A 63 -2.53 4.68 5.92
N GLN A 64 -3.67 5.36 6.00
CA GLN A 64 -4.46 5.68 4.83
C GLN A 64 -3.61 6.57 3.92
N ILE A 65 -3.01 5.93 2.91
CA ILE A 65 -2.13 6.58 1.95
C ILE A 65 -2.99 7.64 1.29
N GLN A 66 -2.73 8.90 1.63
CA GLN A 66 -3.34 10.03 0.95
C GLN A 66 -3.02 9.86 -0.53
N VAL A 67 -4.07 9.72 -1.35
CA VAL A 67 -3.90 9.64 -2.80
C VAL A 67 -3.31 10.99 -3.21
N PRO A 68 -2.10 11.01 -3.80
CA PRO A 68 -1.47 12.28 -4.14
C PRO A 68 -2.34 13.06 -5.12
N SER A 69 -2.55 14.35 -4.85
CA SER A 69 -3.31 15.22 -5.74
C SER A 69 -2.43 15.78 -6.87
N TYR A 70 -1.11 15.64 -6.75
CA TYR A 70 -0.07 16.18 -7.63
C TYR A 70 -0.17 17.69 -7.81
N GLU A 71 -0.55 18.38 -6.73
CA GLU A 71 -0.70 19.83 -6.71
C GLU A 71 0.64 20.53 -6.44
N LYS A 72 0.69 21.82 -6.75
CA LYS A 72 1.88 22.64 -6.49
C LYS A 72 2.22 22.61 -4.99
N ASP A 73 3.52 22.52 -4.70
CA ASP A 73 4.13 22.47 -3.37
C ASP A 73 3.83 21.17 -2.56
N GLU A 74 3.11 20.21 -3.15
CA GLU A 74 2.98 18.87 -2.58
C GLU A 74 4.34 18.16 -2.54
N LYS A 75 4.59 17.41 -1.46
CA LYS A 75 5.89 16.79 -1.21
C LYS A 75 5.89 15.31 -1.57
N PHE A 76 6.90 14.91 -2.33
CA PHE A 76 7.11 13.53 -2.77
C PHE A 76 8.43 12.96 -2.22
N LEU A 77 8.41 11.70 -1.83
CA LEU A 77 9.56 11.01 -1.24
C LEU A 77 10.51 10.45 -2.30
N TYR A 78 11.78 10.86 -2.24
CA TYR A 78 12.84 10.26 -3.06
C TYR A 78 14.09 10.01 -2.21
N LEU A 79 14.56 8.76 -2.20
CA LEU A 79 15.72 8.31 -1.42
C LEU A 79 15.70 8.74 0.05
N GLY A 80 14.52 8.69 0.68
CA GLY A 80 14.32 9.01 2.10
C GLY A 80 14.05 10.48 2.42
N ASN A 81 14.11 11.38 1.43
CA ASN A 81 13.87 12.81 1.61
C ASN A 81 12.59 13.25 0.91
N GLN A 82 11.95 14.30 1.43
CA GLN A 82 10.75 14.90 0.85
C GLN A 82 11.12 16.12 -0.01
N TYR A 83 10.63 16.15 -1.24
CA TYR A 83 10.87 17.24 -2.19
C TYR A 83 9.55 17.83 -2.70
N PRO A 84 9.41 19.16 -2.77
CA PRO A 84 8.22 19.81 -3.29
C PRO A 84 8.04 19.59 -4.79
N LEU A 85 6.80 19.70 -5.24
CA LEU A 85 6.40 19.63 -6.64
C LEU A 85 6.07 21.02 -7.19
N THR A 86 6.51 21.30 -8.41
CA THR A 86 6.13 22.48 -9.19
C THR A 86 5.53 22.04 -10.52
N ARG A 87 4.59 22.83 -11.05
CA ARG A 87 4.01 22.61 -12.39
C ARG A 87 4.67 23.57 -13.37
N ASN A 88 5.30 23.03 -14.40
CA ASN A 88 5.96 23.82 -15.45
C ASN A 88 5.43 23.38 -16.82
N ALA A 89 4.71 24.28 -17.50
CA ALA A 89 4.11 23.99 -18.81
C ALA A 89 5.15 23.94 -19.95
N GLU A 90 6.29 24.60 -19.77
CA GLU A 90 7.29 24.83 -20.83
C GLU A 90 8.30 23.68 -20.96
N GLN A 91 8.34 22.74 -20.02
CA GLN A 91 9.31 21.63 -20.07
C GLN A 91 8.98 20.57 -21.14
N THR A 92 10.01 19.87 -21.60
CA THR A 92 9.90 18.81 -22.62
C THR A 92 9.51 17.46 -22.03
N SER A 93 10.00 17.13 -20.82
CA SER A 93 9.72 15.88 -20.13
C SER A 93 8.38 15.93 -19.37
N LYS A 94 7.79 14.77 -19.07
CA LYS A 94 6.55 14.70 -18.28
C LYS A 94 6.80 15.01 -16.80
N LEU A 95 7.93 14.54 -16.26
CA LEU A 95 8.39 14.83 -14.92
C LEU A 95 9.91 14.92 -14.94
N ASP A 96 10.46 15.94 -14.29
CA ASP A 96 11.88 16.09 -14.05
C ASP A 96 12.18 16.33 -12.58
N PHE A 97 13.45 16.12 -12.18
CA PHE A 97 13.93 16.35 -10.83
C PHE A 97 15.37 16.85 -10.85
N ASP A 98 15.57 18.06 -10.33
CA ASP A 98 16.88 18.75 -10.32
C ASP A 98 17.71 18.47 -9.06
N GLY A 99 17.22 17.62 -8.16
CA GLY A 99 17.83 17.36 -6.85
C GLY A 99 17.18 18.13 -5.70
N LYS A 100 16.28 19.08 -5.97
CA LYS A 100 15.60 19.90 -4.98
C LYS A 100 14.09 19.95 -5.18
N VAL A 101 13.62 19.96 -6.43
CA VAL A 101 12.21 20.10 -6.77
C VAL A 101 11.83 19.15 -7.90
N PHE A 102 10.61 18.63 -7.83
CA PHE A 102 9.99 17.95 -8.95
C PHE A 102 9.32 18.97 -9.87
N SER A 103 9.48 18.81 -11.18
CA SER A 103 8.82 19.64 -12.19
C SER A 103 7.90 18.77 -13.04
N LEU A 104 6.58 18.94 -12.90
CA LEU A 104 5.56 18.13 -13.55
C LEU A 104 4.90 18.88 -14.71
N LYS A 105 4.66 18.13 -15.79
CA LYS A 105 3.83 18.51 -16.92
C LYS A 105 2.81 17.41 -17.22
N GLY A 106 1.52 17.75 -17.10
CA GLY A 106 0.40 16.85 -17.38
C GLY A 106 0.04 15.96 -16.19
N ASP A 107 -0.33 14.71 -16.47
CA ASP A 107 -0.79 13.74 -15.46
C ASP A 107 0.33 13.34 -14.48
N GLY A 108 0.13 13.63 -13.20
CA GLY A 108 1.08 13.33 -12.14
C GLY A 108 1.28 11.83 -11.92
N CYS A 109 0.20 11.05 -11.92
CA CYS A 109 0.26 9.64 -11.58
C CYS A 109 1.16 8.84 -12.55
N SER A 110 0.90 8.96 -13.85
CA SER A 110 1.68 8.28 -14.88
C SER A 110 3.12 8.80 -14.95
N ALA A 111 3.31 10.12 -14.80
CA ALA A 111 4.62 10.74 -14.87
C ALA A 111 5.53 10.34 -13.71
N PHE A 112 5.04 10.42 -12.46
CA PHE A 112 5.78 9.97 -11.28
C PHE A 112 6.05 8.48 -11.31
N HIS A 113 5.08 7.65 -11.68
CA HIS A 113 5.30 6.21 -11.78
C HIS A 113 6.39 5.85 -12.81
N THR A 114 6.41 6.54 -13.95
CA THR A 114 7.46 6.35 -14.97
C THR A 114 8.82 6.82 -14.47
N TRP A 115 8.86 7.99 -13.86
CA TRP A 115 10.10 8.57 -13.33
C TRP A 115 10.69 7.74 -12.20
N TYR A 116 9.90 7.34 -11.20
CA TYR A 116 10.39 6.50 -10.09
C TYR A 116 10.90 5.15 -10.57
N LYS A 117 10.29 4.54 -11.60
CA LYS A 117 10.84 3.31 -12.20
C LYS A 117 12.21 3.55 -12.81
N ALA A 118 12.41 4.67 -13.52
CA ALA A 118 13.70 5.00 -14.11
C ALA A 118 14.74 5.32 -13.01
N ALA A 119 14.38 6.12 -12.02
CA ALA A 119 15.23 6.48 -10.90
C ALA A 119 15.63 5.24 -10.06
N PHE A 120 14.69 4.33 -9.80
CA PHE A 120 14.96 3.06 -9.13
C PHE A 120 15.98 2.22 -9.89
N LYS A 121 15.86 2.08 -11.22
CA LYS A 121 16.84 1.33 -12.03
C LYS A 121 18.24 1.89 -11.90
N LYS A 122 18.40 3.23 -11.88
CA LYS A 122 19.70 3.89 -11.73
C LYS A 122 20.39 3.52 -10.42
N VAL A 123 19.65 3.25 -9.35
CA VAL A 123 20.19 2.86 -8.03
C VAL A 123 20.30 1.35 -7.88
N ALA A 124 19.30 0.61 -8.35
CA ALA A 124 19.19 -0.82 -8.14
C ALA A 124 20.14 -1.63 -9.02
N LEU A 125 20.33 -1.27 -10.29
CA LEU A 125 21.19 -2.04 -11.20
C LEU A 125 22.66 -2.04 -10.79
N PRO A 126 23.28 -0.92 -10.40
CA PRO A 126 24.67 -0.93 -9.91
C PRO A 126 24.83 -1.79 -8.64
N ARG A 127 23.86 -1.73 -7.72
CA ARG A 127 23.87 -2.57 -6.51
C ARG A 127 23.70 -4.05 -6.84
N LEU A 128 22.81 -4.36 -7.78
CA LEU A 128 22.60 -5.73 -8.23
C LEU A 128 23.88 -6.30 -8.87
N ASN A 129 24.53 -5.53 -9.74
CA ASN A 129 25.81 -5.91 -10.35
C ASN A 129 26.88 -6.15 -9.28
N TYR A 130 27.04 -5.23 -8.34
CA TYR A 130 28.01 -5.37 -7.25
C TYR A 130 27.85 -6.71 -6.49
N TYR A 131 26.62 -7.09 -6.15
CA TYR A 131 26.38 -8.37 -5.47
C TYR A 131 26.47 -9.58 -6.39
N ALA A 132 26.08 -9.44 -7.66
CA ALA A 132 26.26 -10.49 -8.65
C ALA A 132 27.75 -10.83 -8.82
N ASP A 133 28.61 -9.82 -8.93
CA ASP A 133 30.05 -9.98 -9.03
C ASP A 133 30.65 -10.59 -7.74
N LEU A 134 30.26 -10.06 -6.58
CA LEU A 134 30.74 -10.54 -5.27
C LEU A 134 30.47 -12.03 -5.05
N TYR A 135 29.30 -12.51 -5.47
CA TYR A 135 28.87 -13.89 -5.30
C TYR A 135 28.99 -14.75 -6.56
N GLN A 136 29.61 -14.23 -7.63
CA GLN A 136 29.82 -14.93 -8.90
C GLN A 136 28.50 -15.46 -9.51
N LEU A 137 27.44 -14.67 -9.39
CA LEU A 137 26.12 -14.97 -9.94
C LEU A 137 25.93 -14.24 -11.27
N SER A 138 25.20 -14.86 -12.20
CA SER A 138 24.77 -14.21 -13.43
C SER A 138 23.25 -14.16 -13.50
N TYR A 139 22.70 -13.07 -14.04
CA TYR A 139 21.26 -12.91 -14.24
C TYR A 139 20.95 -12.50 -15.69
N GLN A 140 19.87 -13.07 -16.23
CA GLN A 140 19.46 -12.81 -17.62
C GLN A 140 18.54 -11.60 -17.75
N GLN A 141 17.68 -11.36 -16.76
CA GLN A 141 16.67 -10.30 -16.84
C GLN A 141 16.29 -9.75 -15.47
N VAL A 142 16.17 -8.43 -15.38
CA VAL A 142 15.57 -7.72 -14.24
C VAL A 142 14.20 -7.19 -14.63
N ARG A 143 13.16 -7.51 -13.84
CA ARG A 143 11.78 -7.10 -14.10
C ARG A 143 11.20 -6.31 -12.92
N LEU A 144 10.71 -5.11 -13.21
CA LEU A 144 9.92 -4.31 -12.27
C LEU A 144 8.43 -4.60 -12.49
N LYS A 145 7.82 -5.34 -11.57
CA LYS A 145 6.41 -5.71 -11.64
C LYS A 145 5.56 -4.79 -10.76
N THR A 146 4.37 -4.45 -11.24
CA THR A 146 3.32 -3.85 -10.41
C THR A 146 2.61 -4.97 -9.67
N GLN A 147 2.58 -4.92 -8.33
CA GLN A 147 1.91 -5.90 -7.49
C GLN A 147 0.63 -5.31 -6.91
N LYS A 148 -0.48 -6.07 -6.93
CA LYS A 148 -1.75 -5.64 -6.34
C LYS A 148 -1.76 -5.70 -4.81
N THR A 149 -0.95 -6.59 -4.24
CA THR A 149 -0.81 -6.78 -2.80
C THR A 149 0.66 -6.97 -2.47
N LEU A 150 1.14 -6.41 -1.36
CA LEU A 150 2.43 -6.79 -0.78
C LEU A 150 2.23 -8.06 0.05
N TRP A 151 2.94 -9.12 -0.30
CA TRP A 151 3.10 -10.30 0.54
C TRP A 151 4.57 -10.41 0.96
N GLY A 152 4.81 -10.66 2.25
CA GLY A 152 6.17 -10.89 2.75
C GLY A 152 7.07 -9.64 2.81
N SER A 153 6.50 -8.45 3.02
CA SER A 153 7.30 -7.27 3.38
C SER A 153 7.58 -7.32 4.87
N CYS A 154 8.82 -7.61 5.25
CA CYS A 154 9.32 -7.39 6.61
C CYS A 154 9.70 -5.93 6.82
#